data_AF-A0A183ERS0-F1
#
_entry.id   AF-A0A183ERS0-F1
#
_cell.length_a   1.000
_cell.length_b   1.000
_cell.length_c   1.000
_cell.angle_alpha   90.00
_cell.angle_beta   90.00
_cell.angle_gamma   90.00
#
_symmetry.space_group_name_H-M   'P 1'
#
loop_
_entity.id
_entity.type
_entity.pdbx_description
1 polymer ?
#
loop_
_entity_poly.entity_id
_entity_poly.type
_entity_poly.pdbx_seq_one_letter_code
_entity_poly.pdbx_strand_id
1 'polypeptide(L)'
;MRGMHINPDKTKVILKPDKTTITEPHHIWPSLSDEDWIKVELALKDMILADYGKKNNVNVASLTQSEVRDIILGMEISAPSAQRQQIADIEKQTKEQSQVTATTTRTVNKHGDEIISATTSNYESQSFASRTEWRIRAISATNLHLRTQHIYVNSDDVKDTGYTYILPKNVLKKFITIADLRTQASIALHFQ
;
A
#
# COMPACT_ATOMS: atom_id res chain seq x y z
N MET A 1 8.45 5.30 10.34
CA MET A 1 8.69 6.20 11.51
C MET A 1 8.46 5.53 12.87
N ARG A 2 7.50 4.61 13.03
CA ARG A 2 7.25 3.92 14.31
C ARG A 2 8.49 3.23 14.89
N GLY A 3 9.28 2.56 14.05
CA GLY A 3 10.54 1.93 14.48
C GLY A 3 11.51 2.90 15.16
N MET A 4 11.68 4.11 14.62
CA MET A 4 12.55 5.15 15.22
C MET A 4 12.13 5.56 16.63
N HIS A 5 10.82 5.54 16.94
CA HIS A 5 10.30 5.87 18.26
C HIS A 5 10.50 4.73 19.27
N ILE A 6 10.48 3.49 18.80
CA ILE A 6 10.62 2.31 19.66
C ILE A 6 12.10 2.02 19.95
N ASN A 7 12.93 1.97 18.90
CA ASN A 7 14.36 1.74 19.03
C ASN A 7 15.10 2.45 17.88
N PRO A 8 15.58 3.68 18.11
CA PRO A 8 16.23 4.47 17.07
C PRO A 8 17.53 3.84 16.58
N ASP A 9 18.31 3.23 17.47
CA ASP A 9 19.62 2.66 17.12
C ASP A 9 19.46 1.41 16.26
N LYS A 10 18.59 0.48 16.68
CA LYS A 10 18.28 -0.71 15.88
C LYS A 10 17.64 -0.35 14.55
N THR A 11 16.80 0.69 14.51
CA THR A 11 16.21 1.18 13.25
C THR A 11 17.28 1.72 12.30
N LYS A 12 18.26 2.48 12.78
CA LYS A 12 19.37 2.97 11.94
C LYS A 12 20.22 1.83 11.37
N VAL A 13 20.44 0.77 12.16
CA VAL A 13 21.14 -0.44 11.70
C VAL A 13 20.32 -1.16 10.62
N ILE A 14 19.01 -1.33 10.82
CA ILE A 14 18.14 -1.95 9.83
C ILE A 14 18.11 -1.16 8.51
N LEU A 15 18.09 0.18 8.57
CA LEU A 15 18.10 1.04 7.39
C LEU A 15 19.45 1.02 6.63
N LYS A 16 20.54 0.55 7.25
CA LYS A 16 21.86 0.45 6.63
C LYS A 16 22.37 -0.99 6.70
N PRO A 17 21.81 -1.91 5.89
CA PRO A 17 22.12 -3.33 5.98
C PRO A 17 23.57 -3.65 5.59
N ASP A 18 24.20 -2.83 4.76
CA ASP A 18 25.60 -2.98 4.36
C ASP A 18 26.35 -1.64 4.45
N LYS A 19 27.69 -1.71 4.56
CA LYS A 19 28.60 -0.56 4.53
C LYS A 19 28.56 0.19 3.21
N THR A 20 28.11 -0.48 2.15
CA THR A 20 27.93 0.12 0.81
C THR A 20 26.66 0.97 0.72
N THR A 21 25.71 0.83 1.66
CA THR A 21 24.48 1.61 1.66
C THR A 21 24.77 3.07 2.00
N ILE A 22 24.66 3.94 0.99
CA ILE A 22 24.82 5.39 1.13
C ILE A 22 23.47 6.10 1.18
N THR A 23 23.46 7.25 1.84
CA THR A 23 22.37 8.22 1.78
C THR A 23 22.91 9.42 1.00
N GLU A 24 22.26 9.77 -0.11
CA GLU A 24 22.67 10.93 -0.91
C GLU A 24 22.57 12.23 -0.09
N PRO A 25 23.42 13.24 -0.33
CA PRO A 25 23.46 14.47 0.49
C PRO A 25 22.13 15.22 0.61
N HIS A 26 21.23 15.04 -0.34
CA HIS A 26 19.91 15.68 -0.40
C HIS A 26 18.74 14.71 -0.12
N HIS A 27 19.04 13.46 0.23
CA HIS A 27 18.05 12.46 0.62
C HIS A 27 18.03 12.27 2.14
N ILE A 28 16.83 12.05 2.70
CA ILE A 28 16.66 11.71 4.12
C ILE A 28 16.88 10.20 4.35
N TRP A 29 16.50 9.38 3.36
CA TRP A 29 16.53 7.92 3.42
C TRP A 29 17.67 7.34 2.56
N PRO A 30 18.22 6.17 2.94
CA PRO A 30 19.25 5.50 2.16
C PRO A 30 18.75 5.13 0.76
N SER A 31 19.66 5.14 -0.20
CA SER A 31 19.40 4.67 -1.56
C SER A 31 19.45 3.15 -1.59
N LEU A 32 18.27 2.52 -1.63
CA LEU A 32 18.10 1.06 -1.63
C LEU A 32 17.35 0.61 -2.89
N SER A 33 17.58 -0.63 -3.31
CA SER A 33 16.77 -1.30 -4.33
C SER A 33 15.37 -1.64 -3.78
N ASP A 34 14.41 -1.91 -4.65
CA ASP A 34 13.06 -2.31 -4.23
C ASP A 34 13.09 -3.61 -3.40
N GLU A 35 13.96 -4.56 -3.75
CA GLU A 35 14.14 -5.81 -3.01
C GLU A 35 14.69 -5.57 -1.60
N ASP A 36 15.64 -4.65 -1.46
CA ASP A 36 16.21 -4.32 -0.15
C ASP A 36 15.22 -3.53 0.70
N TRP A 37 14.40 -2.68 0.08
CA TRP A 37 13.30 -2.01 0.78
C TRP A 37 12.31 -3.01 1.38
N ILE A 38 11.97 -4.08 0.66
CA ILE A 38 11.09 -5.15 1.19
C ILE A 38 11.72 -5.81 2.42
N LYS A 39 13.03 -6.12 2.38
CA LYS A 39 13.75 -6.72 3.52
C LYS A 39 13.77 -5.78 4.73
N VAL A 40 14.05 -4.49 4.50
CA VAL A 40 14.04 -3.44 5.53
C VAL A 40 12.65 -3.28 6.14
N GLU A 41 11.60 -3.27 5.33
CA GLU A 41 10.21 -3.16 5.80
C GLU A 41 9.84 -4.33 6.71
N LEU A 42 10.16 -5.56 6.31
CA LEU A 42 9.93 -6.76 7.12
C LEU A 42 10.69 -6.70 8.45
N ALA A 43 11.98 -6.34 8.43
CA ALA A 43 12.78 -6.22 9.63
C ALA A 43 12.26 -5.15 10.61
N LEU A 44 11.78 -4.01 10.09
CA LEU A 44 11.14 -2.98 10.90
C LEU A 44 9.82 -3.45 11.48
N LYS A 45 8.98 -4.13 10.69
CA LYS A 45 7.73 -4.72 11.14
C LYS A 45 7.96 -5.69 12.30
N ASP A 46 8.89 -6.61 12.15
CA ASP A 46 9.18 -7.64 13.15
C ASP A 46 9.71 -7.03 14.44
N MET A 47 10.56 -6.01 14.35
CA MET A 47 11.05 -5.26 15.51
C MET A 47 9.91 -4.56 16.27
N ILE A 48 8.98 -3.92 15.56
CA ILE A 48 7.83 -3.23 16.17
C ILE A 48 6.92 -4.24 16.87
N LEU A 49 6.61 -5.35 16.20
CA LEU A 49 5.73 -6.38 16.76
C LEU A 49 6.38 -7.09 17.96
N ALA A 50 7.68 -7.36 17.92
CA ALA A 50 8.41 -7.96 19.04
C ALA A 50 8.38 -7.06 20.29
N ASP A 51 8.54 -5.74 20.13
CA ASP A 51 8.41 -4.78 21.24
C ASP A 51 6.98 -4.78 21.81
N TYR A 52 5.96 -4.78 20.94
CA TYR A 52 4.56 -4.84 21.36
C TYR A 52 4.23 -6.14 22.12
N GLY A 53 4.64 -7.29 21.59
CA GLY A 53 4.41 -8.60 22.20
C GLY A 53 5.07 -8.70 23.58
N LYS A 54 6.29 -8.17 23.72
CA LYS A 54 6.99 -8.13 25.01
C LYS A 54 6.31 -7.20 26.02
N LYS A 55 5.86 -6.01 25.60
CA LYS A 55 5.21 -5.04 26.50
C LYS A 55 3.84 -5.49 26.98
N ASN A 56 3.08 -6.17 26.11
CA ASN A 56 1.70 -6.57 26.40
C ASN A 56 1.56 -8.06 26.77
N ASN A 57 2.68 -8.79 26.82
CA ASN A 57 2.70 -10.24 27.05
C ASN A 57 1.79 -11.01 26.06
N VAL A 58 1.84 -10.63 24.78
CA VAL A 58 1.06 -11.23 23.69
C VAL A 58 1.98 -11.97 22.74
N ASN A 59 1.56 -13.17 22.31
CA ASN A 59 2.25 -13.89 21.25
C ASN A 59 1.99 -13.21 19.90
N VAL A 60 3.04 -12.69 19.27
CA VAL A 60 2.94 -12.00 17.97
C VAL A 60 2.35 -12.90 16.89
N ALA A 61 2.61 -14.21 16.94
CA ALA A 61 2.12 -15.16 15.94
C ALA A 61 0.59 -15.36 15.96
N SER A 62 -0.09 -14.97 17.04
CA SER A 62 -1.56 -15.07 17.14
C SER A 62 -2.30 -13.81 16.67
N LEU A 63 -1.58 -12.77 16.24
CA LEU A 63 -2.20 -11.51 15.77
C LEU A 63 -2.77 -11.67 14.36
N THR A 64 -3.95 -11.09 14.12
CA THR A 64 -4.52 -10.99 12.78
C THR A 64 -3.84 -9.88 11.97
N GLN A 65 -4.01 -9.90 10.64
CA GLN A 65 -3.41 -8.85 9.79
C GLN A 65 -3.94 -7.43 10.08
N SER A 66 -5.20 -7.31 10.54
CA SER A 66 -5.75 -6.03 10.96
C SER A 66 -5.08 -5.54 12.24
N GLU A 67 -4.86 -6.40 13.23
CA GLU A 67 -4.16 -6.02 14.46
C GLU A 67 -2.71 -5.62 14.19
N VAL A 68 -2.01 -6.38 13.34
CA VAL A 68 -0.64 -6.04 12.92
C VAL A 68 -0.61 -4.64 12.30
N ARG A 69 -1.56 -4.33 11.40
CA ARG A 69 -1.68 -2.99 10.80
C ARG A 69 -1.90 -1.92 11.87
N ASP A 70 -2.84 -2.14 12.78
CA ASP A 70 -3.21 -1.17 13.80
C ASP A 70 -2.04 -0.89 14.77
N ILE A 71 -1.25 -1.91 15.14
CA ILE A 71 -0.03 -1.76 15.96
C ILE A 71 1.01 -0.88 15.24
N ILE A 72 1.23 -1.13 13.95
CA ILE A 72 2.22 -0.39 13.15
C ILE A 72 1.80 1.07 12.96
N LEU A 73 0.51 1.30 12.72
CA LEU A 73 -0.07 2.64 12.61
C LEU A 73 -0.13 3.37 13.95
N GLY A 74 0.02 2.64 15.07
CA GLY A 74 0.09 3.21 16.41
C GLY A 74 -1.28 3.53 17.00
N MET A 75 -2.33 2.82 16.57
CA MET A 75 -3.64 2.88 17.20
C MET A 75 -3.56 2.28 18.61
N GLU A 76 -4.29 2.84 19.56
CA GLU A 76 -4.42 2.27 20.91
C GLU A 76 -5.26 1.00 20.82
N ILE A 77 -4.57 -0.14 20.72
CA ILE A 77 -5.22 -1.44 20.82
C ILE A 77 -5.26 -1.80 22.31
N SER A 78 -6.43 -1.75 22.91
CA SER A 78 -6.70 -2.37 24.21
C SER A 78 -6.22 -3.82 24.12
N ALA A 79 -5.22 -4.20 24.92
CA ALA A 79 -4.58 -5.51 24.85
C ALA A 79 -5.67 -6.63 24.79
N PRO A 80 -5.66 -7.53 23.79
CA PRO A 80 -6.79 -8.43 23.54
C PRO A 80 -6.96 -9.58 24.56
N SER A 81 -6.39 -9.48 25.76
CA SER A 81 -6.19 -10.64 26.63
C SER A 81 -7.42 -11.07 27.43
N ALA A 82 -8.43 -10.20 27.62
CA ALA A 82 -9.67 -10.58 28.30
C ALA A 82 -10.89 -10.59 27.37
N GLN A 83 -10.93 -9.66 26.42
CA GLN A 83 -12.12 -9.43 25.62
C GLN A 83 -12.28 -10.48 24.51
N ARG A 84 -11.22 -10.93 23.84
CA ARG A 84 -11.34 -11.94 22.76
C ARG A 84 -11.71 -13.35 23.25
N GLN A 85 -11.27 -13.74 24.45
CA GLN A 85 -11.72 -15.00 25.06
C GLN A 85 -13.23 -14.96 25.32
N GLN A 86 -13.75 -13.83 25.83
CA GLN A 86 -15.17 -13.63 26.05
C GLN A 86 -15.96 -13.47 24.74
N ILE A 87 -15.38 -12.86 23.70
CA ILE A 87 -16.02 -12.68 22.39
C ILE A 87 -16.19 -14.01 21.65
N ALA A 88 -15.26 -14.95 21.75
CA ALA A 88 -15.44 -16.29 21.17
C ALA A 88 -16.62 -17.06 21.79
N ASP A 89 -16.91 -16.81 23.07
CA ASP A 89 -18.07 -17.37 23.78
C ASP A 89 -19.37 -16.61 23.46
N ILE A 90 -19.29 -15.29 23.19
CA ILE A 90 -20.44 -14.42 22.88
C ILE A 90 -20.83 -14.45 21.37
N GLU A 91 -19.89 -14.64 20.45
CA GLU A 91 -20.17 -14.76 19.01
C GLU A 91 -20.96 -16.02 18.66
N LYS A 92 -20.98 -17.01 19.55
CA LYS A 92 -21.93 -18.13 19.48
C LYS A 92 -23.38 -17.75 19.78
N GLN A 93 -23.65 -16.53 20.27
CA GLN A 93 -24.99 -16.11 20.71
C GLN A 93 -25.51 -14.79 20.16
N THR A 94 -24.73 -13.94 19.48
CA THR A 94 -25.23 -12.60 19.10
C THR A 94 -24.99 -12.27 17.63
N LYS A 95 -25.89 -12.76 16.78
CA LYS A 95 -26.15 -12.15 15.47
C LYS A 95 -27.22 -11.08 15.68
N GLU A 96 -26.89 -9.84 15.28
CA GLU A 96 -27.75 -8.69 14.97
C GLU A 96 -27.38 -7.39 15.71
N GLN A 97 -27.41 -6.31 14.91
CA GLN A 97 -27.51 -4.89 15.27
C GLN A 97 -26.22 -4.06 15.36
N SER A 98 -25.62 -3.80 14.19
CA SER A 98 -24.73 -2.64 14.00
C SER A 98 -25.55 -1.42 13.54
N GLN A 99 -25.77 -0.47 14.45
CA GLN A 99 -26.26 0.88 14.09
C GLN A 99 -25.12 1.68 13.44
N VAL A 100 -25.35 2.18 12.23
CA VAL A 100 -24.47 3.15 11.55
C VAL A 100 -25.20 4.50 11.55
N THR A 101 -24.64 5.51 12.21
CA THR A 101 -25.17 6.88 12.18
C THR A 101 -24.80 7.53 10.84
N ALA A 102 -25.76 7.63 9.92
CA ALA A 102 -25.61 8.34 8.66
C ALA A 102 -25.82 9.86 8.86
N THR A 103 -24.94 10.69 8.31
CA THR A 103 -25.13 12.15 8.29
C THR A 103 -25.79 12.56 6.98
N THR A 104 -26.97 13.17 7.09
CA THR A 104 -27.76 13.63 5.94
C THR A 104 -27.45 15.09 5.63
N THR A 105 -27.06 15.40 4.40
CA THR A 105 -26.86 16.78 3.94
C THR A 105 -27.97 17.17 2.96
N ARG A 106 -28.60 18.33 3.21
CA ARG A 106 -29.65 18.91 2.36
C ARG A 106 -29.07 20.04 1.53
N THR A 107 -29.32 20.00 0.22
CA THR A 107 -28.88 21.05 -0.71
C THR A 107 -29.99 21.36 -1.69
N VAL A 108 -30.15 22.62 -2.08
CA VAL A 108 -31.23 23.07 -2.98
C VAL A 108 -30.64 23.33 -4.36
N ASN A 109 -31.28 22.81 -5.41
CA ASN A 109 -30.87 23.11 -6.77
C ASN A 109 -31.30 24.54 -7.18
N LYS A 110 -30.79 25.05 -8.30
CA LYS A 110 -31.12 26.38 -8.84
C LYS A 110 -32.61 26.59 -9.19
N HIS A 111 -33.41 25.52 -9.19
CA HIS A 111 -34.84 25.52 -9.45
C HIS A 111 -35.69 25.36 -8.18
N GLY A 112 -35.06 25.29 -6.99
CA GLY A 112 -35.75 25.20 -5.71
C GLY A 112 -36.04 23.78 -5.22
N ASP A 113 -35.60 22.74 -5.95
CA ASP A 113 -35.81 21.36 -5.54
C ASP A 113 -34.80 20.94 -4.47
N GLU A 114 -35.30 20.30 -3.40
CA GLU A 114 -34.49 19.80 -2.28
C GLU A 114 -33.86 18.45 -2.65
N ILE A 115 -32.52 18.40 -2.67
CA ILE A 115 -31.73 17.18 -2.86
C ILE A 115 -31.22 16.74 -1.49
N ILE A 116 -31.59 15.52 -1.09
CA ILE A 116 -31.18 14.89 0.17
C ILE A 116 -30.16 13.79 -0.15
N SER A 117 -28.90 13.98 0.24
CA SER A 117 -27.86 12.96 0.10
C SER A 117 -27.47 12.43 1.48
N ALA A 118 -27.51 11.11 1.66
CA ALA A 118 -27.13 10.44 2.89
C ALA A 118 -25.74 9.81 2.72
N THR A 119 -24.75 10.29 3.50
CA THR A 119 -23.38 9.81 3.43
C THR A 119 -23.07 8.96 4.66
N THR A 120 -22.66 7.71 4.44
CA THR A 120 -22.45 6.70 5.50
C THR A 120 -20.98 6.52 5.90
N SER A 121 -20.05 7.33 5.40
CA SER A 121 -18.61 7.21 5.69
C SER A 121 -17.93 8.56 5.94
N ASN A 122 -17.18 8.67 7.05
CA ASN A 122 -16.35 9.84 7.41
C ASN A 122 -15.13 10.06 6.48
N TYR A 123 -14.89 9.18 5.51
CA TYR A 123 -13.71 9.23 4.66
C TYR A 123 -13.73 10.35 3.61
N GLU A 124 -14.91 10.81 3.19
CA GLU A 124 -15.06 11.72 2.04
C GLU A 124 -15.08 13.21 2.41
N SER A 125 -15.01 13.56 3.71
CA SER A 125 -15.01 14.96 4.18
C SER A 125 -13.65 15.67 4.05
N GLN A 126 -12.59 14.96 3.65
CA GLN A 126 -11.30 15.58 3.37
C GLN A 126 -11.37 16.23 1.99
N SER A 127 -11.41 17.57 1.96
CA SER A 127 -11.24 18.34 0.74
C SER A 127 -9.91 17.95 0.08
N PHE A 128 -9.99 17.12 -0.95
CA PHE A 128 -8.83 16.64 -1.69
C PHE A 128 -8.40 17.75 -2.65
N ALA A 129 -7.47 18.60 -2.23
CA ALA A 129 -6.80 19.52 -3.14
C ALA A 129 -5.81 18.71 -3.99
N SER A 130 -6.28 18.03 -5.04
CA SER A 130 -5.38 17.48 -6.04
C SER A 130 -4.79 18.66 -6.82
N ARG A 131 -3.61 19.12 -6.45
CA ARG A 131 -2.70 19.73 -7.42
C ARG A 131 -2.35 18.64 -8.41
N THR A 132 -3.23 18.45 -9.39
CA THR A 132 -3.06 17.40 -10.37
C THR A 132 -1.95 17.86 -11.30
N GLU A 133 -0.75 17.28 -11.13
CA GLU A 133 0.40 17.45 -12.01
C GLU A 133 0.16 16.80 -13.40
N TRP A 134 -1.09 16.76 -13.88
CA TRP A 134 -1.49 16.09 -15.12
C TRP A 134 -0.77 16.69 -16.31
N ARG A 135 -0.48 18.00 -16.27
CA ARG A 135 0.21 18.68 -17.38
C ARG A 135 1.65 18.21 -17.51
N ILE A 136 2.40 18.18 -16.41
CA ILE A 136 3.79 17.68 -16.40
C ILE A 136 3.79 16.20 -16.79
N ARG A 137 2.84 15.42 -16.29
CA ARG A 137 2.67 13.99 -16.60
C ARG A 137 2.39 13.75 -18.08
N ALA A 138 1.47 14.52 -18.67
CA ALA A 138 1.11 14.42 -20.08
C ALA A 138 2.27 14.80 -21.00
N ILE A 139 3.01 15.87 -20.68
CA ILE A 139 4.23 16.23 -21.42
C ILE A 139 5.27 15.12 -21.33
N SER A 140 5.49 14.55 -20.13
CA SER A 140 6.48 13.49 -19.94
C SER A 140 6.10 12.20 -20.66
N ALA A 141 4.81 11.87 -20.73
CA ALA A 141 4.30 10.70 -21.46
C ALA A 141 4.60 10.77 -22.97
N THR A 142 4.69 11.97 -23.57
CA THR A 142 5.05 12.10 -25.00
C THR A 142 6.43 11.50 -25.32
N ASN A 143 7.33 11.40 -24.34
CA ASN A 143 8.68 10.86 -24.49
C ASN A 143 8.76 9.33 -24.28
N LEU A 144 7.67 8.63 -23.95
CA LEU A 144 7.67 7.18 -23.73
C LEU A 144 8.15 6.38 -24.95
N HIS A 145 7.96 6.91 -26.16
CA HIS A 145 8.43 6.29 -27.40
C HIS A 145 9.95 6.06 -27.41
N LEU A 146 10.73 6.91 -26.74
CA LEU A 146 12.20 6.77 -26.63
C LEU A 146 12.60 5.51 -25.87
N ARG A 147 11.82 5.10 -24.87
CA ARG A 147 12.07 3.87 -24.09
C ARG A 147 11.91 2.60 -24.92
N THR A 148 11.26 2.67 -26.09
CA THR A 148 11.10 1.52 -27.00
C THR A 148 12.38 1.15 -27.76
N GLN A 149 13.44 1.96 -27.66
CA GLN A 149 14.74 1.71 -28.29
C GLN A 149 15.54 0.62 -27.55
N HIS A 150 15.46 0.58 -26.22
CA HIS A 150 16.18 -0.36 -25.37
C HIS A 150 15.18 -1.14 -24.50
N ILE A 151 14.87 -2.37 -24.91
CA ILE A 151 13.93 -3.25 -24.20
C ILE A 151 14.72 -4.45 -23.70
N TYR A 152 14.74 -4.64 -22.39
CA TYR A 152 15.32 -5.81 -21.74
C TYR A 152 14.21 -6.82 -21.47
N VAL A 153 14.47 -8.09 -21.83
CA VAL A 153 13.57 -9.21 -21.55
C VAL A 153 14.27 -10.08 -20.53
N ASN A 154 13.63 -10.32 -19.39
CA ASN A 154 14.21 -11.23 -18.40
C ASN A 154 14.26 -12.64 -19.01
N SER A 155 15.44 -13.23 -18.99
CA SER A 155 15.69 -14.57 -19.51
C SER A 155 15.92 -15.49 -18.33
N ASP A 156 14.89 -15.70 -17.50
CA ASP A 156 14.96 -16.76 -16.51
C ASP A 156 15.16 -18.11 -17.24
N ASP A 157 15.82 -19.07 -16.60
CA ASP A 157 16.14 -20.37 -17.20
C ASP A 157 14.90 -20.98 -17.87
N VAL A 158 15.01 -21.20 -19.18
CA VAL A 158 13.93 -21.80 -19.98
C VAL A 158 13.72 -23.22 -19.45
N LYS A 159 12.62 -23.40 -18.71
CA LYS A 159 12.21 -24.73 -18.27
C LYS A 159 11.68 -25.49 -19.48
N ASP A 160 12.19 -26.70 -19.73
CA ASP A 160 11.66 -27.61 -20.75
C ASP A 160 10.16 -27.93 -20.54
N THR A 161 9.68 -27.74 -19.30
CA THR A 161 8.26 -27.80 -18.94
C THR A 161 7.72 -26.38 -18.74
N GLY A 162 7.06 -25.82 -19.76
CA GLY A 162 6.41 -24.50 -19.69
C GLY A 162 5.85 -24.03 -21.03
N TYR A 163 4.96 -23.03 -21.00
CA TYR A 163 4.51 -22.34 -22.21
C TYR A 163 5.44 -21.18 -22.54
N THR A 164 5.81 -21.07 -23.82
CA THR A 164 6.55 -19.91 -24.34
C THR A 164 5.55 -18.91 -24.95
N TYR A 165 5.48 -17.71 -24.39
CA TYR A 165 4.64 -16.64 -24.90
C TYR A 165 5.43 -15.73 -25.84
N ILE A 166 4.91 -15.50 -27.05
CA ILE A 166 5.51 -14.61 -28.04
C ILE A 166 4.66 -13.34 -28.12
N LEU A 167 5.25 -12.18 -27.78
CA LEU A 167 4.57 -10.88 -27.87
C LEU A 167 5.03 -10.10 -29.12
N PRO A 168 4.12 -9.71 -30.04
CA PRO A 168 4.48 -8.90 -31.19
C PRO A 168 5.06 -7.53 -30.80
N LYS A 169 6.23 -7.20 -31.35
CA LYS A 169 6.97 -5.96 -31.01
C LYS A 169 6.17 -4.68 -31.28
N ASN A 170 5.35 -4.66 -32.33
CA ASN A 170 4.49 -3.53 -32.66
C ASN A 170 3.42 -3.26 -31.58
N VAL A 171 2.83 -4.33 -31.03
CA VAL A 171 1.84 -4.23 -29.94
C VAL A 171 2.51 -3.71 -28.67
N LEU A 172 3.67 -4.26 -28.30
CA LEU A 172 4.45 -3.80 -27.15
C LEU A 172 4.82 -2.31 -27.27
N LYS A 173 5.35 -1.89 -28.43
CA LYS A 173 5.71 -0.48 -28.67
C LYS A 173 4.50 0.44 -28.54
N LYS A 174 3.38 0.08 -29.16
CA LYS A 174 2.16 0.88 -29.10
C LYS A 174 1.63 0.98 -27.67
N PHE A 175 1.67 -0.13 -26.92
CA PHE A 175 1.28 -0.15 -25.51
C PHE A 175 2.14 0.79 -24.66
N ILE A 176 3.47 0.75 -24.80
CA ILE A 176 4.38 1.66 -24.09
C ILE A 176 4.07 3.13 -24.42
N THR A 177 3.77 3.46 -25.69
CA THR A 177 3.51 4.85 -26.09
C THR A 177 2.20 5.43 -25.57
N ILE A 178 1.21 4.59 -25.25
CA ILE A 178 -0.09 5.04 -24.70
C ILE A 178 -0.17 4.90 -23.18
N ALA A 179 0.89 4.40 -22.54
CA ALA A 179 0.97 4.20 -21.11
C ALA A 179 1.25 5.52 -20.35
N ASP A 180 1.40 5.42 -19.04
CA ASP A 180 1.70 6.53 -18.15
C ASP A 180 2.92 6.20 -17.27
N LEU A 181 3.63 7.23 -16.81
CA LEU A 181 4.83 7.08 -15.98
C LEU A 181 4.53 6.82 -14.49
N ARG A 182 3.31 7.10 -14.03
CA ARG A 182 2.92 7.02 -12.61
C ARG A 182 1.74 6.09 -12.38
N THR A 183 0.79 6.07 -13.30
CA THR A 183 -0.36 5.17 -13.22
C THR A 183 -0.05 3.87 -13.96
N GLN A 184 -0.23 2.73 -13.28
CA GLN A 184 -0.07 1.43 -13.91
C GLN A 184 -1.15 1.24 -14.99
N ALA A 185 -0.72 0.92 -16.21
CA ALA A 185 -1.59 0.55 -17.31
C ALA A 185 -1.55 -0.97 -17.51
N SER A 186 -2.71 -1.57 -17.76
CA SER A 186 -2.86 -3.01 -17.98
C SER A 186 -3.68 -3.26 -19.24
N ILE A 187 -3.36 -4.33 -19.96
CA ILE A 187 -4.11 -4.80 -21.14
C ILE A 187 -4.31 -6.30 -21.05
N ALA A 188 -5.49 -6.78 -21.46
CA ALA A 188 -5.75 -8.20 -21.59
C ALA A 188 -5.10 -8.73 -22.88
N LEU A 189 -4.35 -9.83 -22.77
CA LEU A 189 -3.82 -10.55 -23.93
C LEU A 189 -4.74 -11.72 -24.26
N HIS A 190 -5.12 -11.84 -25.53
CA HIS A 190 -5.92 -12.95 -26.03
C HIS A 190 -5.05 -13.81 -26.95
N PHE A 191 -5.08 -15.12 -26.71
CA PHE A 191 -4.34 -16.11 -27.48
C PHE A 191 -5.35 -17.10 -28.05
N GLN A 192 -5.20 -17.43 -29.34
CA GLN A 192 -5.97 -18.50 -30.01
C GLN A 192 -5.24 -19.83 -29.91
#